data_AF-A0A2W1BFF9-F1
#
_entry.id   AF-A0A2W1BFF9-F1
#
_cell.length_a   1.000
_cell.length_b   1.000
_cell.length_c   1.000
_cell.angle_alpha   90.00
_cell.angle_beta   90.00
_cell.angle_gamma   90.00
#
_symmetry.space_group_name_H-M   'P 1'
#
loop_
_entity.id
_entity.type
_entity.pdbx_description
1 polymer ?
#
loop_
_entity_poly.entity_id
_entity_poly.type
_entity_poly.pdbx_seq_one_letter_code
_entity_poly.pdbx_strand_id
1 'polypeptide(L)'
;MHLNLFLSLFVNVVVINLVKGSIVLPVRNEAFNKDLYEEVLDAELCDQQIQIIRNNTLMSLFFADAGMRVPRGVLEGNTMDMGNYHQCIGLNQNIADTELQGKYCMIRVPLNQTFVTPWMNSETNFNPNNLRLDNETIKSLREFYAMKNGMNALTGAVDVDRLAPNNPLASLTFRLAVCVPKPCTTEQAINSFAFNMTAVGFQYDDDFCRLPDDKPWVPGDTVIIVIFSIIGLLTVVSTSYDIWHTIILKKDPKTVSVIGRCFSVYTNGRRVMNFQSSPNSIECLDGIRALAMLWVVLGHTFSSVVFWQNPLDTFTWASSWQSLWITSAPITVDTFFTLSGFLVVYTALGKFNSMNW
;
A
#
# COMPACT_ATOMS: atom_id res chain seq x y z
N MET A 1 6.72 50.01 -7.32
CA MET A 1 6.71 49.07 -6.18
C MET A 1 5.30 48.55 -5.84
N HIS A 2 4.26 49.38 -5.84
CA HIS A 2 2.89 48.96 -5.48
C HIS A 2 2.20 48.01 -6.46
N LEU A 3 2.47 48.09 -7.77
CA LEU A 3 1.80 47.23 -8.77
C LEU A 3 2.24 45.76 -8.68
N ASN A 4 3.53 45.49 -8.47
CA ASN A 4 4.05 44.12 -8.32
C ASN A 4 3.62 43.48 -6.99
N LEU A 5 3.47 44.28 -5.93
CA LEU A 5 2.96 43.80 -4.65
C LEU A 5 1.47 43.42 -4.77
N PHE A 6 0.68 44.24 -5.47
CA PHE A 6 -0.74 43.96 -5.73
C PHE A 6 -0.93 42.75 -6.65
N LEU A 7 -0.10 42.61 -7.70
CA LEU A 7 -0.15 41.44 -8.58
C LEU A 7 0.25 40.15 -7.85
N SER A 8 1.27 40.21 -6.99
CA SER A 8 1.70 39.07 -6.17
C SER A 8 0.65 38.68 -5.12
N LEU A 9 0.01 39.65 -4.47
CA LEU A 9 -1.09 39.39 -3.53
C LEU A 9 -2.32 38.84 -4.24
N PHE A 10 -2.66 39.38 -5.41
CA PHE A 10 -3.79 38.90 -6.21
C PHE A 10 -3.55 37.48 -6.72
N VAL A 11 -2.36 37.17 -7.23
CA VAL A 11 -1.99 35.81 -7.65
C VAL A 11 -1.98 34.86 -6.46
N ASN A 12 -1.43 35.23 -5.30
CA ASN A 12 -1.45 34.37 -4.12
C ASN A 12 -2.87 34.15 -3.58
N VAL A 13 -3.72 35.17 -3.51
CA VAL A 13 -5.11 35.04 -3.04
C VAL A 13 -5.95 34.21 -4.02
N VAL A 14 -5.75 34.38 -5.33
CA VAL A 14 -6.44 33.60 -6.36
C VAL A 14 -5.95 32.15 -6.35
N VAL A 15 -4.64 31.89 -6.22
CA VAL A 15 -4.08 30.53 -6.10
C VAL A 15 -4.55 29.87 -4.80
N ILE A 16 -4.51 30.55 -3.65
CA ILE A 16 -4.98 29.98 -2.37
C ILE A 16 -6.48 29.67 -2.39
N ASN A 17 -7.30 30.49 -3.06
CA ASN A 17 -8.74 30.22 -3.18
C ASN A 17 -9.09 29.19 -4.27
N LEU A 18 -8.32 29.10 -5.36
CA LEU A 18 -8.49 28.07 -6.40
C LEU A 18 -7.96 26.69 -5.95
N VAL A 19 -6.93 26.65 -5.10
CA VAL A 19 -6.36 25.41 -4.54
C VAL A 19 -7.21 24.84 -3.40
N LYS A 20 -8.26 25.56 -2.94
CA LYS A 20 -9.33 24.99 -2.11
C LYS A 20 -10.33 24.11 -2.88
N GLY A 21 -10.11 23.89 -4.18
CA GLY A 21 -10.77 22.82 -4.91
C GLY A 21 -10.07 21.50 -4.62
N SER A 22 -10.65 20.65 -3.76
CA SER A 22 -10.41 19.22 -3.89
C SER A 22 -10.93 18.81 -5.26
N ILE A 23 -10.03 18.69 -6.23
CA ILE A 23 -10.36 18.12 -7.53
C ILE A 23 -10.57 16.63 -7.27
N VAL A 24 -11.81 16.26 -6.92
CA VAL A 24 -12.26 14.88 -6.93
C VAL A 24 -12.46 14.53 -8.41
N LEU A 25 -11.36 14.20 -9.10
CA LEU A 25 -11.48 13.58 -10.42
C LEU A 25 -12.19 12.24 -10.21
N PRO A 26 -13.32 11.99 -10.87
CA PRO A 26 -13.92 10.66 -10.84
C PRO A 26 -12.88 9.68 -11.35
N VAL A 27 -12.49 8.74 -10.50
CA VAL A 27 -11.53 7.69 -10.87
C VAL A 27 -12.22 6.82 -11.91
N ARG A 28 -11.95 7.10 -13.19
CA ARG A 28 -12.63 6.47 -14.33
C ARG A 28 -12.42 4.94 -14.40
N ASN A 29 -11.42 4.41 -13.70
CA ASN A 29 -11.14 2.99 -13.55
C ASN A 29 -10.83 2.70 -12.08
N GLU A 30 -11.85 2.35 -11.30
CA GLU A 30 -11.65 1.92 -9.91
C GLU A 30 -10.88 0.59 -9.87
N ALA A 31 -10.21 0.33 -8.74
CA ALA A 31 -9.47 -0.91 -8.52
C ALA A 31 -10.38 -2.15 -8.42
N PHE A 32 -11.68 -1.94 -8.23
CA PHE A 32 -12.72 -2.96 -8.04
C PHE A 32 -13.79 -2.81 -9.13
N ASN A 33 -14.27 -3.93 -9.66
CA ASN A 33 -15.35 -3.92 -10.64
C ASN A 33 -16.72 -3.88 -9.94
N LYS A 34 -17.30 -2.68 -9.83
CA LYS A 34 -18.63 -2.47 -9.22
C LYS A 34 -19.75 -3.14 -10.00
N ASP A 35 -19.70 -3.09 -11.33
CA ASP A 35 -20.72 -3.73 -12.19
C ASP A 35 -20.75 -5.24 -11.98
N LEU A 36 -19.58 -5.88 -11.88
CA LEU A 36 -19.47 -7.31 -11.55
C LEU A 36 -19.97 -7.61 -10.14
N TYR A 37 -19.70 -6.74 -9.17
CA TYR A 37 -20.24 -6.90 -7.82
C TYR A 37 -21.76 -6.87 -7.82
N GLU A 38 -22.39 -5.93 -8.53
CA GLU A 38 -23.85 -5.81 -8.62
C GLU A 38 -24.49 -6.96 -9.40
N GLU A 39 -23.86 -7.41 -10.49
CA GLU A 39 -24.37 -8.50 -11.34
C GLU A 39 -24.47 -9.85 -10.61
N VAL A 40 -23.55 -10.13 -9.70
CA VAL A 40 -23.55 -11.43 -9.00
C VAL A 40 -24.56 -11.51 -7.87
N LEU A 41 -25.13 -10.39 -7.41
CA LEU A 41 -26.00 -10.37 -6.25
C LEU A 41 -27.35 -11.02 -6.58
N ASP A 42 -27.69 -12.05 -5.81
CA ASP A 42 -28.97 -12.76 -5.93
C ASP A 42 -29.43 -13.16 -4.52
N ALA A 43 -30.48 -12.52 -4.05
CA ALA A 43 -31.00 -12.73 -2.71
C ALA A 43 -31.57 -14.14 -2.50
N GLU A 44 -32.25 -14.71 -3.50
CA GLU A 44 -32.86 -16.04 -3.39
C GLU A 44 -31.77 -17.11 -3.38
N LEU A 45 -30.79 -17.00 -4.28
CA LEU A 45 -29.65 -17.91 -4.32
C LEU A 45 -28.79 -17.79 -3.05
N CYS A 46 -28.61 -16.57 -2.53
CA CYS A 46 -27.92 -16.34 -1.28
C CYS A 46 -28.57 -17.09 -0.11
N ASP A 47 -29.90 -16.97 0.05
CA ASP A 47 -30.64 -17.64 1.12
C ASP A 47 -30.50 -19.16 1.01
N GLN A 48 -30.59 -19.71 -0.20
CA GLN A 48 -30.37 -21.15 -0.45
C GLN A 48 -28.96 -21.59 -0.04
N GLN A 49 -27.92 -20.85 -0.46
CA GLN A 49 -26.52 -21.16 -0.13
C GLN A 49 -26.24 -21.03 1.37
N ILE A 50 -26.82 -20.04 2.04
CA ILE A 50 -26.73 -19.88 3.50
C ILE A 50 -27.28 -21.10 4.23
N GLN A 51 -28.44 -21.64 3.81
CA GLN A 51 -29.00 -22.84 4.42
C GLN A 51 -28.10 -24.07 4.23
N ILE A 52 -27.50 -24.21 3.05
CA ILE A 52 -26.53 -25.28 2.77
C ILE A 52 -25.32 -25.15 3.69
N ILE A 53 -24.77 -23.94 3.85
CA ILE A 53 -23.61 -23.69 4.71
C ILE A 53 -23.94 -23.94 6.18
N ARG A 54 -25.12 -23.51 6.66
CA ARG A 54 -25.56 -23.76 8.04
C ARG A 54 -25.75 -25.24 8.35
N ASN A 55 -26.24 -26.01 7.39
CA ASN A 55 -26.41 -27.46 7.53
C ASN A 55 -25.07 -28.22 7.43
N ASN A 56 -24.02 -27.61 6.89
CA ASN A 56 -22.69 -28.20 6.76
C ASN A 56 -21.69 -27.52 7.71
N THR A 57 -21.42 -28.16 8.84
CA THR A 57 -20.50 -27.63 9.88
C THR A 57 -19.11 -27.29 9.33
N LEU A 58 -18.59 -28.07 8.38
CA LEU A 58 -17.29 -27.79 7.78
C LEU A 58 -17.31 -26.49 6.96
N MET A 59 -18.39 -26.24 6.21
CA MET A 59 -18.54 -24.99 5.45
C MET A 59 -18.73 -23.80 6.39
N SER A 60 -19.53 -23.93 7.44
CA SER A 60 -19.67 -22.89 8.45
C SER A 60 -18.32 -22.52 9.09
N LEU A 61 -17.51 -23.53 9.45
CA LEU A 61 -16.16 -23.30 9.98
C LEU A 61 -15.22 -22.70 8.94
N PHE A 62 -15.34 -23.08 7.67
CA PHE A 62 -14.54 -22.54 6.59
C PHE A 62 -14.77 -21.03 6.41
N PHE A 63 -16.02 -20.58 6.33
CA PHE A 63 -16.35 -19.16 6.18
C PHE A 63 -15.95 -18.36 7.41
N ALA A 64 -16.12 -18.93 8.62
CA ALA A 64 -15.66 -18.31 9.86
C ALA A 64 -14.14 -18.17 9.93
N ASP A 65 -13.40 -19.20 9.52
CA ASP A 65 -11.93 -19.18 9.49
C ASP A 65 -11.38 -18.27 8.38
N ALA A 66 -12.01 -18.24 7.22
CA ALA A 66 -11.57 -17.36 6.13
C ALA A 66 -11.90 -15.88 6.39
N GLY A 67 -12.92 -15.59 7.20
CA GLY A 67 -13.47 -14.26 7.46
C GLY A 67 -12.94 -13.59 8.73
N MET A 68 -13.88 -13.08 9.54
CA MET A 68 -13.62 -12.12 10.61
C MET A 68 -12.81 -12.73 11.75
N ARG A 69 -11.74 -12.04 12.15
CA ARG A 69 -11.00 -12.30 13.39
C ARG A 69 -10.87 -11.02 14.20
N VAL A 70 -10.70 -11.17 15.51
CA VAL A 70 -10.35 -10.05 16.38
C VAL A 70 -8.88 -9.70 16.11
N PRO A 71 -8.56 -8.44 15.72
CA PRO A 71 -7.18 -8.03 15.50
C PRO A 71 -6.34 -8.27 16.75
N ARG A 72 -5.08 -8.68 16.56
CA ARG A 72 -4.11 -8.77 17.67
C ARG A 72 -3.50 -7.40 17.92
N GLY A 73 -3.26 -7.03 19.18
CA GLY A 73 -2.64 -5.74 19.49
C GLY A 73 -3.60 -4.55 19.42
N VAL A 74 -4.90 -4.74 19.67
CA VAL A 74 -5.90 -3.64 19.70
C VAL A 74 -5.48 -2.51 20.64
N LEU A 75 -4.99 -2.86 21.83
CA LEU A 75 -4.53 -1.88 22.81
C LEU A 75 -3.21 -1.20 22.42
N GLU A 76 -2.50 -1.76 21.44
CA GLU A 76 -1.29 -1.22 20.82
C GLU A 76 -1.61 -0.52 19.48
N GLY A 77 -2.89 -0.28 19.21
CA GLY A 77 -3.39 0.52 18.09
C GLY A 77 -3.73 -0.27 16.82
N ASN A 78 -3.62 -1.59 16.81
CA ASN A 78 -4.01 -2.38 15.63
C ASN A 78 -5.53 -2.56 15.54
N THR A 79 -6.13 -1.96 14.52
CA THR A 79 -7.56 -2.03 14.25
C THR A 79 -7.90 -2.79 12.98
N MET A 80 -6.93 -3.46 12.36
CA MET A 80 -7.09 -4.11 11.07
C MET A 80 -6.84 -5.62 11.17
N ASP A 81 -7.75 -6.40 10.59
CA ASP A 81 -7.54 -7.82 10.33
C ASP A 81 -8.02 -8.15 8.91
N MET A 82 -7.15 -8.78 8.12
CA MET A 82 -7.38 -9.10 6.71
C MET A 82 -7.92 -10.52 6.48
N GLY A 83 -8.22 -11.29 7.53
CA GLY A 83 -8.72 -12.65 7.39
C GLY A 83 -7.77 -13.53 6.56
N ASN A 84 -8.31 -14.55 5.90
CA ASN A 84 -7.58 -15.33 4.90
C ASN A 84 -8.16 -15.10 3.50
N TYR A 85 -7.66 -14.05 2.85
CA TYR A 85 -8.09 -13.62 1.51
C TYR A 85 -8.10 -14.75 0.47
N HIS A 86 -6.99 -15.49 0.36
CA HIS A 86 -6.85 -16.55 -0.65
C HIS A 86 -7.73 -17.77 -0.36
N GLN A 87 -7.92 -18.11 0.91
CA GLN A 87 -8.86 -19.15 1.30
C GLN A 87 -10.28 -18.76 0.93
N CYS A 88 -10.70 -17.52 1.22
CA CYS A 88 -12.05 -17.07 0.90
C CYS A 88 -12.35 -17.09 -0.61
N ILE A 89 -11.52 -16.43 -1.40
CA ILE A 89 -11.73 -16.32 -2.86
C ILE A 89 -11.47 -17.65 -3.57
N GLY A 90 -10.59 -18.49 -3.04
CA GLY A 90 -10.28 -19.80 -3.62
C GLY A 90 -11.38 -20.86 -3.43
N LEU A 91 -12.46 -20.54 -2.71
CA LEU A 91 -13.59 -21.46 -2.55
C LEU A 91 -14.32 -21.63 -3.89
N ASN A 92 -14.32 -22.85 -4.40
CA ASN A 92 -15.17 -23.30 -5.49
C ASN A 92 -15.60 -24.75 -5.23
N GLN A 93 -16.87 -24.95 -4.84
CA GLN A 93 -17.44 -26.28 -4.62
C GLN A 93 -18.82 -26.40 -5.26
N ASN A 94 -19.07 -27.52 -5.94
CA ASN A 94 -20.41 -27.85 -6.43
C ASN A 94 -21.18 -28.60 -5.33
N ILE A 95 -22.24 -27.98 -4.79
CA ILE A 95 -23.08 -28.56 -3.75
C ILE A 95 -24.54 -28.44 -4.17
N ALA A 96 -25.28 -29.56 -4.17
CA ALA A 96 -26.72 -29.62 -4.46
C ALA A 96 -27.11 -28.88 -5.76
N ASP A 97 -26.39 -29.17 -6.86
CA ASP A 97 -26.59 -28.56 -8.18
C ASP A 97 -26.37 -27.03 -8.24
N THR A 98 -25.76 -26.44 -7.20
CA THR A 98 -25.33 -25.04 -7.17
C THR A 98 -23.82 -24.93 -7.01
N GLU A 99 -23.22 -23.96 -7.69
CA GLU A 99 -21.80 -23.62 -7.51
C GLU A 99 -21.65 -22.66 -6.34
N LEU A 100 -21.01 -23.12 -5.27
CA LEU A 100 -20.70 -22.33 -4.09
C LEU A 100 -19.30 -21.73 -4.24
N GLN A 101 -19.28 -20.40 -4.40
CA GLN A 101 -18.06 -19.61 -4.47
C GLN A 101 -18.00 -18.58 -3.34
N GLY A 102 -16.78 -18.23 -2.91
CA GLY A 102 -16.55 -17.21 -1.89
C GLY A 102 -16.30 -15.82 -2.48
N LYS A 103 -16.73 -14.80 -1.74
CA LYS A 103 -16.49 -13.38 -1.98
C LYS A 103 -15.87 -12.78 -0.72
N TYR A 104 -14.73 -12.12 -0.90
CA TYR A 104 -13.99 -11.49 0.19
C TYR A 104 -14.44 -10.04 0.33
N CYS A 105 -14.84 -9.61 1.51
CA CYS A 105 -15.23 -8.24 1.78
C CYS A 105 -14.45 -7.67 2.97
N MET A 106 -14.06 -6.40 2.90
CA MET A 106 -13.61 -5.63 4.05
C MET A 106 -14.74 -4.74 4.54
N ILE A 107 -15.00 -4.78 5.84
CA ILE A 107 -16.02 -3.94 6.51
C ILE A 107 -15.37 -3.03 7.55
N ARG A 108 -16.00 -1.87 7.77
CA ARG A 108 -15.65 -0.89 8.78
C ARG A 108 -16.64 -0.95 9.94
N VAL A 109 -16.15 -1.27 11.13
CA VAL A 109 -16.97 -1.46 12.33
C VAL A 109 -16.60 -0.40 13.38
N PRO A 110 -17.46 0.60 13.64
CA PRO A 110 -17.22 1.60 14.68
C PRO A 110 -17.29 0.97 16.09
N LEU A 111 -16.41 1.40 16.99
CA LEU A 111 -16.41 0.94 18.38
C LEU A 111 -17.56 1.50 19.23
N ASN A 112 -18.00 2.72 18.93
CA ASN A 112 -19.09 3.38 19.65
C ASN A 112 -20.45 2.96 19.09
N GLN A 113 -20.93 1.79 19.52
CA GLN A 113 -22.24 1.26 19.13
C GLN A 113 -22.92 0.55 20.32
N THR A 114 -24.24 0.47 20.28
CA THR A 114 -25.06 -0.15 21.32
C THR A 114 -25.28 -1.61 20.99
N PHE A 115 -24.84 -2.52 21.87
CA PHE A 115 -25.02 -3.95 21.67
C PHE A 115 -26.18 -4.47 22.51
N VAL A 116 -27.12 -5.16 21.87
CA VAL A 116 -28.18 -5.92 22.52
C VAL A 116 -27.71 -7.36 22.58
N THR A 117 -27.21 -7.79 23.74
CA THR A 117 -26.84 -9.21 23.90
C THR A 117 -28.11 -10.05 23.98
N PRO A 118 -28.33 -11.08 23.15
CA PRO A 118 -29.58 -11.85 23.22
C PRO A 118 -29.69 -12.75 24.48
N TRP A 119 -28.61 -12.86 25.27
CA TRP A 119 -28.41 -13.88 26.30
C TRP A 119 -28.55 -13.27 27.71
N MET A 120 -28.19 -11.99 27.84
CA MET A 120 -28.57 -11.13 28.95
C MET A 120 -29.65 -10.20 28.38
N ASN A 121 -30.90 -10.26 28.85
CA ASN A 121 -31.98 -9.34 28.46
C ASN A 121 -31.71 -7.90 28.95
N SER A 122 -30.53 -7.37 28.65
CA SER A 122 -29.96 -6.11 29.08
C SER A 122 -29.27 -5.51 27.86
N GLU A 123 -29.66 -4.30 27.50
CA GLU A 123 -28.89 -3.48 26.57
C GLU A 123 -27.54 -3.20 27.23
N THR A 124 -26.47 -3.78 26.72
CA THR A 124 -25.13 -3.43 27.13
C THR A 124 -24.67 -2.30 26.23
N ASN A 125 -24.93 -1.07 26.67
CA ASN A 125 -24.36 0.10 26.04
C ASN A 125 -22.86 0.14 26.39
N PHE A 126 -22.04 -0.44 25.51
CA PHE A 126 -20.61 -0.24 25.57
C PHE A 126 -20.33 1.22 25.21
N ASN A 127 -20.17 2.06 26.22
CA ASN A 127 -19.73 3.43 26.02
C ASN A 127 -18.19 3.43 26.07
N PRO A 128 -17.48 3.55 24.93
CA PRO A 128 -16.03 3.57 24.91
C PRO A 128 -15.45 4.72 25.75
N ASN A 129 -16.22 5.78 26.03
CA ASN A 129 -15.80 6.86 26.91
C ASN A 129 -15.58 6.42 28.37
N ASN A 130 -16.18 5.30 28.80
CA ASN A 130 -16.02 4.75 30.14
C ASN A 130 -14.73 3.93 30.31
N LEU A 131 -14.01 3.64 29.22
CA LEU A 131 -12.73 2.96 29.27
C LEU A 131 -11.68 3.89 29.88
N ARG A 132 -11.15 3.50 31.04
CA ARG A 132 -10.02 4.18 31.68
C ARG A 132 -8.72 3.68 31.06
N LEU A 133 -8.21 4.45 30.12
CA LEU A 133 -6.83 4.31 29.65
C LEU A 133 -5.89 5.08 30.58
N ASP A 134 -4.66 4.61 30.67
CA ASP A 134 -3.62 5.39 31.33
C ASP A 134 -3.32 6.68 30.53
N ASN A 135 -2.92 7.73 31.25
CA ASN A 135 -2.66 9.04 30.64
C ASN A 135 -1.52 8.98 29.62
N GLU A 136 -0.53 8.09 29.80
CA GLU A 136 0.55 7.91 28.82
C GLU A 136 0.02 7.34 27.50
N THR A 137 -0.82 6.30 27.57
CA THR A 137 -1.43 5.68 26.38
C THR A 137 -2.30 6.67 25.60
N ILE A 138 -3.08 7.51 26.29
CA ILE A 138 -3.90 8.55 25.66
C ILE A 138 -3.03 9.56 24.90
N LYS A 139 -1.90 9.97 25.50
CA LYS A 139 -0.96 10.89 24.87
C LYS A 139 -0.35 10.28 23.60
N SER A 140 0.17 9.06 23.70
CA SER A 140 0.79 8.36 22.56
C SER A 140 -0.21 8.12 21.42
N LEU A 141 -1.46 7.75 21.73
CA LEU A 141 -2.51 7.62 20.72
C LEU A 141 -2.79 8.95 20.01
N ARG A 142 -2.89 10.05 20.74
CA ARG A 142 -3.15 11.37 20.14
C ARG A 142 -2.02 11.79 19.20
N GLU A 143 -0.77 11.59 19.60
CA GLU A 143 0.41 11.89 18.79
C GLU A 143 0.46 11.02 17.52
N PHE A 144 0.17 9.72 17.65
CA PHE A 144 0.09 8.79 16.53
C PHE A 144 -0.93 9.23 15.47
N TYR A 145 -2.17 9.50 15.87
CA TYR A 145 -3.22 9.91 14.94
C TYR A 145 -3.00 11.31 14.35
N ALA A 146 -2.42 12.24 15.12
CA ALA A 146 -2.05 13.56 14.59
C ALA A 146 -1.02 13.43 13.47
N MET A 147 0.00 12.58 13.65
CA MET A 147 0.99 12.31 12.62
C MET A 147 0.39 11.54 11.44
N LYS A 148 -0.41 10.50 11.69
CA LYS A 148 -1.10 9.72 10.65
C LYS A 148 -1.94 10.62 9.74
N ASN A 149 -2.74 11.50 10.33
CA ASN A 149 -3.56 12.46 9.58
C ASN A 149 -2.69 13.47 8.80
N GLY A 150 -1.56 13.90 9.38
CA GLY A 150 -0.57 14.72 8.67
C GLY A 150 0.05 14.00 7.46
N MET A 151 0.40 12.73 7.61
CA MET A 151 0.93 11.90 6.52
C MET A 151 -0.13 11.65 5.44
N ASN A 152 -1.37 11.32 5.82
CA ASN A 152 -2.47 11.14 4.88
C ASN A 152 -2.74 12.41 4.06
N ALA A 153 -2.66 13.58 4.69
CA ALA A 153 -2.76 14.86 4.00
C ALA A 153 -1.61 15.10 3.00
N LEU A 154 -0.39 14.62 3.29
CA LEU A 154 0.76 14.72 2.38
C LEU A 154 0.67 13.73 1.21
N THR A 155 0.13 12.53 1.43
CA THR A 155 0.00 11.49 0.39
C THR A 155 -1.29 11.60 -0.42
N GLY A 156 -2.19 12.51 -0.05
CA GLY A 156 -3.50 12.66 -0.69
C GLY A 156 -4.49 11.54 -0.34
N ALA A 157 -4.21 10.76 0.71
CA ALA A 157 -5.14 9.75 1.22
C ALA A 157 -6.31 10.45 1.96
N VAL A 158 -7.54 10.12 1.57
CA VAL A 158 -8.77 10.79 2.04
C VAL A 158 -9.32 10.21 3.35
N ASP A 159 -8.75 9.11 3.83
CA ASP A 159 -9.13 8.50 5.12
C ASP A 159 -8.63 9.36 6.28
N VAL A 160 -9.47 10.27 6.76
CA VAL A 160 -9.19 11.13 7.92
C VAL A 160 -9.94 10.58 9.13
N ASP A 161 -9.23 9.84 9.97
CA ASP A 161 -9.75 9.37 11.25
C ASP A 161 -9.90 10.58 12.20
N ARG A 162 -11.14 10.95 12.55
CA ARG A 162 -11.42 12.05 13.50
C ARG A 162 -11.45 11.51 14.92
N LEU A 163 -10.44 11.84 15.72
CA LEU A 163 -10.41 11.52 17.14
C LEU A 163 -11.46 12.32 17.93
N ALA A 164 -12.22 11.63 18.78
CA ALA A 164 -13.11 12.31 19.73
C ALA A 164 -12.27 13.04 20.82
N PRO A 165 -12.65 14.26 21.23
CA PRO A 165 -11.86 15.08 22.15
C PRO A 165 -11.77 14.49 23.57
N ASN A 166 -12.75 13.69 23.99
CA ASN A 166 -12.86 13.19 25.36
C ASN A 166 -12.25 11.79 25.54
N ASN A 167 -12.38 10.90 24.55
CA ASN A 167 -11.76 9.58 24.57
C ASN A 167 -11.33 9.19 23.14
N PRO A 168 -10.01 9.03 22.87
CA PRO A 168 -9.53 8.67 21.55
C PRO A 168 -10.01 7.29 21.08
N LEU A 169 -10.44 6.42 22.01
CA LEU A 169 -11.03 5.12 21.67
C LEU A 169 -12.46 5.20 21.14
N ALA A 170 -13.18 6.29 21.43
CA ALA A 170 -14.58 6.43 21.03
C ALA A 170 -14.77 6.56 19.52
N SER A 171 -13.72 6.93 18.79
CA SER A 171 -13.71 7.07 17.32
C SER A 171 -12.96 5.93 16.61
N LEU A 172 -12.53 4.89 17.33
CA LEU A 172 -11.87 3.77 16.67
C LEU A 172 -12.86 3.09 15.73
N THR A 173 -12.38 2.80 14.52
CA THR A 173 -13.08 1.99 13.53
C THR A 173 -12.21 0.79 13.20
N PHE A 174 -12.75 -0.41 13.38
CA PHE A 174 -12.09 -1.64 12.99
C PHE A 174 -12.29 -1.90 11.51
N ARG A 175 -11.23 -2.34 10.81
CA ARG A 175 -11.32 -2.85 9.45
C ARG A 175 -11.15 -4.36 9.48
N LEU A 176 -12.23 -5.09 9.23
CA LEU A 176 -12.25 -6.54 9.38
C LEU A 176 -12.62 -7.18 8.05
N ALA A 177 -11.92 -8.24 7.69
CA ALA A 177 -12.28 -9.09 6.57
C ALA A 177 -13.47 -9.99 6.93
N VAL A 178 -14.37 -10.20 5.97
CA VAL A 178 -15.49 -11.14 6.06
C VAL A 178 -15.46 -11.98 4.79
N CYS A 179 -15.64 -13.29 4.94
CA CYS A 179 -15.87 -14.17 3.82
C CYS A 179 -17.37 -14.46 3.70
N VAL A 180 -17.96 -14.16 2.54
CA VAL A 180 -19.38 -14.36 2.27
C VAL A 180 -19.56 -15.16 0.98
N PRO A 181 -20.69 -15.85 0.76
CA PRO A 181 -20.99 -16.45 -0.53
C PRO A 181 -21.07 -15.40 -1.64
N LYS A 182 -20.66 -15.76 -2.86
CA LYS A 182 -20.65 -14.87 -4.04
C LYS A 182 -21.95 -14.06 -4.23
N PRO A 183 -23.15 -14.67 -4.19
CA PRO A 183 -24.39 -13.94 -4.44
C PRO A 183 -24.91 -13.11 -3.27
N CYS A 184 -24.36 -13.30 -2.07
CA CYS A 184 -24.86 -12.63 -0.87
C CYS A 184 -24.36 -11.20 -0.74
N THR A 185 -25.20 -10.30 -0.24
CA THR A 185 -24.71 -9.04 0.35
C THR A 185 -24.00 -9.33 1.68
N THR A 186 -23.13 -8.42 2.13
CA THR A 186 -22.52 -8.53 3.47
C THR A 186 -23.58 -8.60 4.56
N GLU A 187 -24.66 -7.83 4.40
CA GLU A 187 -25.76 -7.77 5.38
C GLU A 187 -26.49 -9.11 5.48
N GLN A 188 -26.86 -9.71 4.35
CA GLN A 188 -27.54 -11.02 4.33
C GLN A 188 -26.67 -12.12 4.93
N ALA A 189 -25.38 -12.13 4.57
CA ALA A 189 -24.46 -13.16 5.04
C ALA A 189 -24.13 -13.02 6.53
N ILE A 190 -23.80 -11.82 7.03
CA ILE A 190 -23.40 -11.66 8.44
C ILE A 190 -24.61 -11.85 9.38
N ASN A 191 -25.81 -11.38 8.99
CA ASN A 191 -27.05 -11.69 9.71
C ASN A 191 -27.30 -13.20 9.83
N SER A 192 -26.78 -13.98 8.88
CA SER A 192 -26.99 -15.41 8.79
C SER A 192 -25.89 -16.26 9.42
N PHE A 193 -24.63 -15.86 9.37
CA PHE A 193 -23.51 -16.67 9.89
C PHE A 193 -23.12 -16.35 11.33
N ALA A 194 -23.11 -15.07 11.70
CA ALA A 194 -22.46 -14.66 12.93
C ALA A 194 -23.46 -14.60 14.09
N PHE A 195 -24.48 -13.75 13.97
CA PHE A 195 -25.51 -13.52 14.98
C PHE A 195 -26.69 -12.87 14.25
N ASN A 196 -27.92 -12.98 14.75
CA ASN A 196 -29.04 -12.20 14.22
C ASN A 196 -28.71 -10.70 14.45
N MET A 197 -27.98 -10.03 13.55
CA MET A 197 -27.29 -8.76 13.86
C MET A 197 -28.27 -7.62 14.11
N THR A 198 -29.43 -7.66 13.44
CA THR A 198 -30.56 -6.78 13.72
C THR A 198 -31.08 -6.92 15.15
N ALA A 199 -30.92 -8.09 15.78
CA ALA A 199 -31.23 -8.29 17.20
C ALA A 199 -30.09 -7.86 18.14
N VAL A 200 -28.88 -7.59 17.63
CA VAL A 200 -27.69 -7.18 18.41
C VAL A 200 -27.36 -5.69 18.23
N GLY A 201 -27.91 -5.01 17.23
CA GLY A 201 -27.65 -3.58 16.98
C GLY A 201 -26.27 -3.29 16.38
N PHE A 202 -25.65 -4.30 15.74
CA PHE A 202 -24.31 -4.17 15.18
C PHE A 202 -24.31 -3.30 13.91
N GLN A 203 -23.62 -2.16 13.95
CA GLN A 203 -23.48 -1.22 12.83
C GLN A 203 -22.11 -1.40 12.16
N TYR A 204 -22.10 -1.38 10.83
CA TYR A 204 -20.88 -1.39 10.02
C TYR A 204 -21.15 -0.78 8.65
N ASP A 205 -20.08 -0.34 7.99
CA ASP A 205 -20.09 0.11 6.59
C ASP A 205 -19.23 -0.82 5.74
N ASP A 206 -19.63 -1.07 4.50
CA ASP A 206 -18.77 -1.78 3.55
C ASP A 206 -17.60 -0.88 3.12
N ASP A 207 -16.39 -1.43 3.09
CA ASP A 207 -15.18 -0.75 2.57
C ASP A 207 -14.96 -1.13 1.10
N PHE A 208 -14.74 -2.43 0.83
CA PHE A 208 -14.66 -2.98 -0.51
C PHE A 208 -14.91 -4.49 -0.51
N CYS A 209 -15.34 -5.03 -1.65
CA CYS A 209 -15.48 -6.48 -1.87
C CYS A 209 -14.73 -6.91 -3.12
N ARG A 210 -14.19 -8.14 -3.12
CA ARG A 210 -13.43 -8.74 -4.19
C ARG A 210 -13.96 -10.13 -4.53
N LEU A 211 -14.15 -10.35 -5.83
CA LEU A 211 -14.65 -11.58 -6.41
C LEU A 211 -13.51 -12.41 -7.03
N PRO A 212 -13.70 -13.73 -7.21
CA PRO A 212 -12.72 -14.60 -7.88
C PRO A 212 -12.43 -14.16 -9.32
N ASP A 213 -13.43 -13.64 -10.02
CA ASP A 213 -13.32 -13.21 -11.42
C ASP A 213 -13.03 -11.70 -11.57
N ASP A 214 -12.74 -11.01 -10.46
CA ASP A 214 -12.45 -9.58 -10.48
C ASP A 214 -11.12 -9.28 -11.19
N LYS A 215 -10.99 -8.06 -11.71
CA LYS A 215 -9.87 -7.63 -12.53
C LYS A 215 -8.54 -7.89 -11.82
N PRO A 216 -7.67 -8.78 -12.34
CA PRO A 216 -6.44 -9.15 -11.62
C PRO A 216 -5.42 -8.00 -11.57
N TRP A 217 -5.48 -7.05 -12.51
CA TRP A 217 -4.48 -6.01 -12.68
C TRP A 217 -5.14 -4.66 -12.95
N VAL A 218 -4.63 -3.59 -12.36
CA VAL A 218 -5.01 -2.22 -12.74
C VAL A 218 -4.40 -1.94 -14.12
N PRO A 219 -4.98 -1.06 -14.99
CA PRO A 219 -4.40 -0.76 -16.29
C PRO A 219 -2.92 -0.34 -16.22
N GLY A 220 -2.52 0.33 -15.12
CA GLY A 220 -1.13 0.68 -14.85
C GLY A 220 -0.20 -0.52 -14.79
N ASP A 221 -0.60 -1.58 -14.09
CA ASP A 221 0.20 -2.81 -13.96
C ASP A 221 0.41 -3.48 -15.32
N THR A 222 -0.64 -3.51 -16.15
CA THR A 222 -0.54 -4.07 -17.52
C THR A 222 0.47 -3.30 -18.36
N VAL A 223 0.45 -1.97 -18.31
CA VAL A 223 1.42 -1.11 -19.03
C VAL A 223 2.84 -1.39 -18.55
N ILE A 224 3.04 -1.49 -17.23
CA ILE A 224 4.35 -1.77 -16.62
C ILE A 224 4.87 -3.15 -17.05
N ILE A 225 4.03 -4.18 -17.01
CA ILE A 225 4.39 -5.55 -17.43
C ILE A 225 4.81 -5.56 -18.90
N VAL A 226 4.07 -4.87 -19.78
CA VAL A 226 4.41 -4.80 -21.21
C VAL A 226 5.76 -4.11 -21.42
N ILE A 227 6.00 -2.98 -20.76
CA ILE A 227 7.27 -2.25 -20.85
C ILE A 227 8.43 -3.13 -20.38
N PHE A 228 8.32 -3.76 -19.21
CA PHE A 228 9.37 -4.65 -18.70
C PHE A 228 9.57 -5.90 -19.55
N SER A 229 8.51 -6.43 -20.15
CA SER A 229 8.60 -7.57 -21.08
C SER A 229 9.34 -7.18 -22.36
N ILE A 230 9.10 -5.99 -22.91
CA ILE A 230 9.83 -5.46 -24.08
C ILE A 230 11.30 -5.28 -23.73
N ILE A 231 11.62 -4.66 -22.58
CA ILE A 231 12.99 -4.49 -22.12
C ILE A 231 13.66 -5.86 -21.92
N GLY A 232 12.98 -6.82 -21.31
CA GLY A 232 13.45 -8.20 -21.12
C GLY A 232 13.73 -8.92 -22.44
N LEU A 233 12.87 -8.74 -23.45
CA LEU A 233 13.11 -9.31 -24.77
C LEU A 233 14.33 -8.66 -25.44
N LEU A 234 14.46 -7.33 -25.37
CA LEU A 234 15.61 -6.61 -25.91
C LEU A 234 16.91 -7.03 -25.22
N THR A 235 16.90 -7.26 -23.91
CA THR A 235 18.09 -7.73 -23.17
C THR A 235 18.45 -9.16 -23.56
N VAL A 236 17.49 -10.07 -23.73
CA VAL A 236 17.76 -11.44 -24.20
C VAL A 236 18.36 -11.42 -25.61
N VAL A 237 17.71 -10.75 -26.57
CA VAL A 237 18.19 -10.67 -27.95
C VAL A 237 19.58 -10.04 -28.02
N SER A 238 19.79 -8.93 -27.30
CA SER A 238 21.08 -8.23 -27.29
C SER A 238 22.18 -9.06 -26.61
N THR A 239 21.86 -9.78 -25.52
CA THR A 239 22.82 -10.64 -24.83
C THR A 239 23.19 -11.86 -25.68
N SER A 240 22.21 -12.50 -26.33
CA SER A 240 22.46 -13.60 -27.27
C SER A 240 23.32 -13.17 -28.45
N TYR A 241 23.04 -12.02 -29.05
CA TYR A 241 23.85 -11.45 -30.14
C TYR A 241 25.28 -11.16 -29.68
N ASP A 242 25.45 -10.55 -28.51
CA ASP A 242 26.76 -10.21 -27.95
C ASP A 242 27.59 -11.46 -27.64
N ILE A 243 27.00 -12.48 -27.02
CA ILE A 243 27.67 -13.76 -26.74
C ILE A 243 28.04 -14.47 -28.04
N TRP A 244 27.13 -14.51 -29.01
CA TRP A 244 27.37 -15.17 -30.30
C TRP A 244 28.54 -14.53 -31.06
N HIS A 245 28.56 -13.21 -31.16
CA HIS A 245 29.60 -12.50 -31.89
C HIS A 245 30.93 -12.43 -31.14
N THR A 246 30.90 -12.23 -29.82
CA THR A 246 32.10 -12.01 -29.02
C THR A 246 32.76 -13.31 -28.56
N ILE A 247 31.99 -14.31 -28.13
CA ILE A 247 32.52 -15.55 -27.55
C ILE A 247 32.64 -16.65 -28.62
N ILE A 248 31.57 -16.90 -29.39
CA ILE A 248 31.52 -18.02 -30.34
C ILE A 248 32.29 -17.68 -31.61
N LEU A 249 31.94 -16.57 -32.27
CA LEU A 249 32.57 -16.15 -33.51
C LEU A 249 33.92 -15.44 -33.31
N LYS A 250 34.28 -15.08 -32.06
CA LYS A 250 35.51 -14.36 -31.70
C LYS A 250 35.78 -13.14 -32.60
N LYS A 251 34.73 -12.43 -33.02
CA LYS A 251 34.89 -11.23 -33.84
C LYS A 251 35.49 -10.10 -33.01
N ASP A 252 36.29 -9.27 -33.67
CA ASP A 252 36.88 -8.10 -33.01
C ASP A 252 35.77 -7.18 -32.50
N PRO A 253 35.85 -6.69 -31.25
CA PRO A 253 34.81 -5.89 -30.62
C PRO A 253 34.54 -4.56 -31.33
N LYS A 254 35.46 -4.11 -32.21
CA LYS A 254 35.31 -2.91 -33.06
C LYS A 254 34.44 -3.14 -34.31
N THR A 255 34.23 -4.41 -34.70
CA THR A 255 33.46 -4.78 -35.90
C THR A 255 32.02 -5.19 -35.57
N VAL A 256 31.72 -5.43 -34.29
CA VAL A 256 30.39 -5.81 -33.82
C VAL A 256 29.53 -4.56 -33.64
N SER A 257 28.29 -4.59 -34.11
CA SER A 257 27.37 -3.45 -34.03
C SER A 257 27.17 -2.98 -32.59
N VAL A 258 27.37 -1.68 -32.33
CA VAL A 258 27.17 -1.06 -31.01
C VAL A 258 25.72 -1.23 -30.55
N ILE A 259 24.76 -1.00 -31.46
CA ILE A 259 23.31 -1.11 -31.19
C ILE A 259 22.94 -2.51 -30.69
N GLY A 260 23.49 -3.56 -31.32
CA GLY A 260 23.24 -4.94 -30.93
C GLY A 260 23.77 -5.33 -29.54
N ARG A 261 24.64 -4.51 -28.93
CA ARG A 261 25.22 -4.73 -27.59
C ARG A 261 24.65 -3.80 -26.51
N CYS A 262 23.84 -2.81 -26.87
CA CYS A 262 23.36 -1.78 -25.96
C CYS A 262 22.61 -2.35 -24.74
N PHE A 263 21.81 -3.40 -24.92
CA PHE A 263 21.03 -4.04 -23.86
C PHE A 263 21.66 -5.36 -23.37
N SER A 264 22.90 -5.68 -23.76
CA SER A 264 23.54 -6.93 -23.38
C SER A 264 23.90 -6.93 -21.90
N VAL A 265 23.37 -7.91 -21.16
CA VAL A 265 23.69 -8.12 -19.74
C VAL A 265 25.15 -8.54 -19.58
N TYR A 266 25.72 -9.27 -20.54
CA TYR A 266 27.10 -9.75 -20.45
C TYR A 266 28.13 -8.61 -20.54
N THR A 267 28.11 -7.83 -21.62
CA THR A 267 29.05 -6.70 -21.78
C THR A 267 28.82 -5.63 -20.72
N ASN A 268 27.57 -5.22 -20.49
CA ASN A 268 27.26 -4.19 -19.49
C ASN A 268 27.57 -4.67 -18.07
N GLY A 269 27.24 -5.92 -17.75
CA GLY A 269 27.56 -6.53 -16.45
C GLY A 269 29.06 -6.60 -16.22
N ARG A 270 29.86 -7.04 -17.21
CA ARG A 270 31.32 -7.01 -17.12
C ARG A 270 31.87 -5.60 -16.93
N ARG A 271 31.23 -4.59 -17.53
CA ARG A 271 31.61 -3.18 -17.36
C ARG A 271 31.26 -2.65 -15.97
N VAL A 272 30.10 -3.02 -15.42
CA VAL A 272 29.66 -2.65 -14.07
C VAL A 272 30.51 -3.34 -13.00
N MET A 273 30.90 -4.59 -13.24
CA MET A 273 31.77 -5.38 -12.35
C MET A 273 33.27 -5.11 -12.58
N ASN A 274 33.62 -4.07 -13.36
CA ASN A 274 35.01 -3.68 -13.54
C ASN A 274 35.42 -2.69 -12.43
N PHE A 275 36.25 -3.16 -11.51
CA PHE A 275 36.75 -2.35 -10.38
C PHE A 275 38.06 -1.61 -10.70
N GLN A 276 38.46 -1.52 -11.96
CA GLN A 276 39.66 -0.78 -12.34
C GLN A 276 39.43 0.73 -12.22
N SER A 277 40.17 1.37 -11.32
CA SER A 277 40.18 2.82 -11.15
C SER A 277 40.70 3.50 -12.42
N SER A 278 39.96 4.49 -12.89
CA SER A 278 40.46 5.38 -13.94
C SER A 278 41.42 6.41 -13.32
N PRO A 279 42.47 6.85 -14.02
CA PRO A 279 43.42 7.83 -13.47
C PRO A 279 42.79 9.17 -13.06
N ASN A 280 41.54 9.45 -13.45
CA ASN A 280 40.78 10.66 -13.11
C ASN A 280 39.55 10.39 -12.21
N SER A 281 39.38 9.18 -11.65
CA SER A 281 38.27 8.90 -10.72
C SER A 281 38.63 9.23 -9.28
N ILE A 282 37.70 9.86 -8.57
CA ILE A 282 37.84 10.21 -7.15
C ILE A 282 37.20 9.09 -6.33
N GLU A 283 38.01 8.12 -5.90
CA GLU A 283 37.56 6.88 -5.26
C GLU A 283 36.73 7.12 -3.98
N CYS A 284 37.00 8.20 -3.24
CA CYS A 284 36.23 8.51 -2.03
C CYS A 284 34.76 8.86 -2.34
N LEU A 285 34.45 9.44 -3.52
CA LEU A 285 33.07 9.73 -3.92
C LEU A 285 32.31 8.45 -4.24
N ASP A 286 32.97 7.45 -4.80
CA ASP A 286 32.37 6.15 -5.06
C ASP A 286 32.05 5.40 -3.75
N GLY A 287 32.89 5.55 -2.72
CA GLY A 287 32.60 5.09 -1.36
C GLY A 287 31.38 5.78 -0.74
N ILE A 288 31.28 7.12 -0.85
CA ILE A 288 30.12 7.88 -0.36
C ILE A 288 28.84 7.44 -1.08
N ARG A 289 28.89 7.23 -2.40
CA ARG A 289 27.74 6.72 -3.17
C ARG A 289 27.29 5.35 -2.70
N ALA A 290 28.21 4.43 -2.46
CA ALA A 290 27.88 3.09 -2.00
C ALA A 290 27.16 3.13 -0.64
N LEU A 291 27.69 3.91 0.32
CA LEU A 291 27.07 4.09 1.63
C LEU A 291 25.70 4.78 1.53
N ALA A 292 25.57 5.80 0.68
CA ALA A 292 24.31 6.48 0.43
C ALA A 292 23.25 5.55 -0.20
N MET A 293 23.62 4.72 -1.18
CA MET A 293 22.71 3.73 -1.77
C MET A 293 22.26 2.69 -0.76
N LEU A 294 23.18 2.16 0.06
CA LEU A 294 22.84 1.23 1.13
C LEU A 294 21.84 1.85 2.12
N TRP A 295 22.07 3.12 2.48
CA TRP A 295 21.20 3.84 3.40
C TRP A 295 19.78 4.04 2.84
N VAL A 296 19.66 4.38 1.55
CA VAL A 296 18.36 4.49 0.84
C VAL A 296 17.62 3.14 0.83
N VAL A 297 18.31 2.04 0.54
CA VAL A 297 17.71 0.70 0.54
C VAL A 297 17.16 0.35 1.92
N LEU A 298 17.92 0.62 2.99
CA LEU A 298 17.48 0.41 4.36
C LEU A 298 16.24 1.27 4.68
N GLY A 299 16.26 2.56 4.35
CA GLY A 299 15.14 3.48 4.58
C GLY A 299 13.84 3.05 3.88
N HIS A 300 13.93 2.61 2.62
CA HIS A 300 12.77 2.11 1.88
C HIS A 300 12.25 0.78 2.41
N THR A 301 13.13 -0.09 2.89
CA THR A 301 12.72 -1.37 3.49
C THR A 301 11.83 -1.14 4.72
N PHE A 302 12.18 -0.16 5.56
CA PHE A 302 11.41 0.17 6.76
C PHE A 302 10.16 1.03 6.49
N SER A 303 10.14 1.83 5.42
CA SER A 303 9.01 2.74 5.13
C SER A 303 7.94 2.16 4.19
N SER A 304 8.27 1.14 3.38
CA SER A 304 7.35 0.64 2.33
C SER A 304 6.36 -0.43 2.82
N VAL A 305 6.56 -1.03 4.00
CA VAL A 305 5.68 -2.06 4.56
C VAL A 305 4.78 -1.43 5.63
N VAL A 306 3.48 -1.33 5.35
CA VAL A 306 2.55 -0.48 6.13
C VAL A 306 1.65 -1.27 7.10
N PHE A 307 1.85 -2.59 7.23
CA PHE A 307 1.01 -3.43 8.09
C PHE A 307 1.75 -3.83 9.36
N TRP A 308 1.74 -2.92 10.33
CA TRP A 308 2.34 -3.15 11.65
C TRP A 308 1.32 -3.82 12.57
N GLN A 309 1.69 -4.96 13.16
CA GLN A 309 0.87 -5.60 14.21
C GLN A 309 0.78 -4.73 15.46
N ASN A 310 1.83 -3.93 15.74
CA ASN A 310 1.94 -3.06 16.91
C ASN A 310 2.25 -1.63 16.43
N PRO A 311 1.26 -0.88 15.91
CA PRO A 311 1.50 0.43 15.31
C PRO A 311 1.94 1.49 16.33
N LEU A 312 1.48 1.41 17.59
CA LEU A 312 1.87 2.35 18.64
C LEU A 312 3.35 2.22 19.02
N ASP A 313 3.87 1.00 19.17
CA ASP A 313 5.30 0.76 19.44
C ASP A 313 6.18 1.20 18.27
N THR A 314 5.71 0.95 17.05
CA THR A 314 6.41 1.40 15.84
C THR A 314 6.49 2.93 15.82
N PHE A 315 5.43 3.61 16.24
CA PHE A 315 5.40 5.06 16.34
C PHE A 315 6.32 5.62 17.43
N THR A 316 6.31 5.04 18.63
CA THR A 316 7.21 5.47 19.71
C THR A 316 8.67 5.24 19.31
N TRP A 317 8.98 4.15 18.62
CA TRP A 317 10.29 3.94 18.01
C TRP A 317 10.60 4.98 16.93
N ALA A 318 9.69 5.24 15.99
CA ALA A 318 9.89 6.19 14.88
C ALA A 318 10.09 7.65 15.34
N SER A 319 9.57 8.01 16.51
CA SER A 319 9.79 9.31 17.15
C SER A 319 11.00 9.34 18.10
N SER A 320 11.60 8.17 18.38
CA SER A 320 12.79 8.06 19.21
C SER A 320 14.06 8.49 18.45
N TRP A 321 15.07 8.95 19.19
CA TRP A 321 16.38 9.27 18.62
C TRP A 321 17.03 8.07 17.90
N GLN A 322 16.76 6.85 18.39
CA GLN A 322 17.33 5.61 17.88
C GLN A 322 16.87 5.29 16.46
N SER A 323 15.70 5.76 16.04
CA SER A 323 15.18 5.57 14.68
C SER A 323 15.59 6.69 13.73
N LEU A 324 16.22 7.77 14.23
CA LEU A 324 16.55 8.96 13.43
C LEU A 324 17.37 8.58 12.19
N TRP A 325 18.30 7.64 12.31
CA TRP A 325 19.09 7.19 11.17
C TRP A 325 18.25 6.47 10.10
N ILE A 326 17.10 5.90 10.41
CA ILE A 326 16.17 5.34 9.40
C ILE A 326 15.19 6.40 8.92
N THR A 327 14.59 7.17 9.82
CA THR A 327 13.56 8.16 9.49
C THR A 327 14.13 9.36 8.72
N SER A 328 15.43 9.65 8.87
CA SER A 328 16.16 10.67 8.10
C SER A 328 16.73 10.18 6.77
N ALA A 329 16.52 8.90 6.39
CA ALA A 329 17.00 8.37 5.11
C ALA A 329 16.60 9.21 3.87
N PRO A 330 15.46 9.92 3.82
CA PRO A 330 15.17 10.83 2.70
C PRO A 330 16.21 11.94 2.51
N ILE A 331 16.93 12.36 3.56
CA ILE A 331 18.00 13.38 3.49
C ILE A 331 19.18 12.88 2.65
N THR A 332 19.35 11.56 2.47
CA THR A 332 20.38 11.01 1.59
C THR A 332 20.24 11.48 0.14
N VAL A 333 19.05 11.92 -0.28
CA VAL A 333 18.83 12.56 -1.59
C VAL A 333 19.69 13.81 -1.77
N ASP A 334 19.91 14.60 -0.71
CA ASP A 334 20.78 15.78 -0.76
C ASP A 334 22.24 15.41 -0.99
N THR A 335 22.67 14.24 -0.47
CA THR A 335 24.00 13.70 -0.76
C THR A 335 24.14 13.39 -2.25
N PHE A 336 23.12 12.83 -2.90
CA PHE A 336 23.16 12.62 -4.35
C PHE A 336 23.15 13.93 -5.14
N PHE A 337 22.37 14.94 -4.72
CA PHE A 337 22.37 16.24 -5.39
C PHE A 337 23.73 16.96 -5.28
N THR A 338 24.34 16.95 -4.10
CA THR A 338 25.67 17.54 -3.88
C THR A 338 26.76 16.82 -4.68
N LEU A 339 26.78 15.49 -4.68
CA LEU A 339 27.70 14.70 -5.51
C LEU A 339 27.53 14.99 -7.01
N SER A 340 26.28 15.10 -7.46
CA SER A 340 25.96 15.41 -8.86
C SER A 340 26.47 16.81 -9.24
N GLY A 341 26.23 17.81 -8.40
CA GLY A 341 26.74 19.18 -8.61
C GLY A 341 28.27 19.23 -8.61
N PHE A 342 28.93 18.57 -7.66
CA PHE A 342 30.38 18.49 -7.59
C PHE A 342 30.98 17.89 -8.86
N LEU A 343 30.45 16.78 -9.36
CA LEU A 343 30.96 16.12 -10.57
C LEU A 343 30.74 16.96 -11.84
N VAL A 344 29.65 17.71 -11.93
CA VAL A 344 29.43 18.66 -13.04
C VAL A 344 30.53 19.72 -13.05
N VAL A 345 30.84 20.33 -11.90
CA VAL A 345 31.92 21.33 -11.81
C VAL A 345 33.29 20.72 -12.08
N TYR A 346 33.58 19.56 -11.49
CA TYR A 346 34.85 18.85 -11.68
C TYR A 346 35.11 18.50 -13.15
N THR A 347 34.08 17.97 -13.84
CA THR A 347 34.19 17.64 -15.26
C THR A 347 34.23 18.88 -16.16
N ALA A 348 33.51 19.96 -15.83
CA ALA A 348 33.57 21.22 -16.55
C ALA A 348 34.96 21.86 -16.44
N LEU A 349 35.53 21.96 -15.24
CA LEU A 349 36.88 22.47 -15.02
C LEU A 349 37.95 21.64 -15.73
N GLY A 350 37.82 20.31 -15.70
CA GLY A 350 38.71 19.43 -16.47
C GLY A 350 38.67 19.71 -17.98
N LYS A 351 37.48 19.97 -18.54
CA LYS A 351 37.33 20.36 -19.95
C LYS A 351 37.94 21.74 -20.22
N PHE A 352 37.70 22.73 -19.37
CA PHE A 352 38.29 24.06 -19.52
C PHE A 352 39.82 24.03 -19.50
N ASN A 353 40.41 23.25 -18.59
CA ASN A 353 41.87 23.12 -18.52
C ASN A 353 42.47 22.37 -19.72
N SER A 354 41.69 21.48 -20.36
CA SER A 354 42.08 20.83 -21.62
C SER A 354 41.94 21.73 -22.86
N MET A 355 41.21 22.85 -22.75
CA MET A 355 41.01 23.86 -23.80
C MET A 355 41.95 25.06 -23.65
N ASN A 356 43.09 24.90 -22.97
CA ASN A 356 44.13 25.93 -22.95
C ASN A 356 44.63 26.17 -24.39
N TRP A 357 44.50 27.42 -24.84
CA TRP A 357 45.00 27.97 -26.09
C TRP A 357 46.52 28.12 -26.08
#